data_AF-A0A2V7ZKD1-F1
#
_entry.id   AF-A0A2V7ZKD1-F1
#
_cell.length_a   1.000
_cell.length_b   1.000
_cell.length_c   1.000
_cell.angle_alpha   90.00
_cell.angle_beta   90.00
_cell.angle_gamma   90.00
#
_symmetry.space_group_name_H-M   'P 1'
#
loop_
_entity.id
_entity.type
_entity.pdbx_description
1 polymer ?
#
loop_
_entity_poly.entity_id
_entity_poly.type
_entity_poly.pdbx_seq_one_letter_code
_entity_poly.pdbx_strand_id
1 'polypeptide(L)' 'MAKLRKFVIAMMPGDEMSADRAMKISGLSRRRCDAMLDSLARAGIAIRLRHDAYIRTAPTLF' A
#
# COMPACT_ATOMS: atom_id res chain seq x y z
N MET A 1 -8.63 -0.60 -9.66
CA MET A 1 -8.72 -0.86 -8.20
C MET A 1 -8.50 -2.33 -7.82
N ALA A 2 -9.12 -3.31 -8.47
CA ALA A 2 -9.03 -4.74 -8.07
C ALA A 2 -7.60 -5.32 -7.98
N LYS A 3 -6.70 -5.01 -8.93
CA LYS A 3 -5.30 -5.49 -8.92
C LYS A 3 -4.50 -4.97 -7.72
N LEU A 4 -4.69 -3.70 -7.38
CA LEU A 4 -4.00 -3.07 -6.25
C LEU A 4 -4.50 -3.61 -4.91
N ARG A 5 -5.81 -3.85 -4.80
CA ARG A 5 -6.40 -4.47 -3.61
C ARG A 5 -5.86 -5.89 -3.40
N LYS A 6 -5.78 -6.70 -4.47
CA LYS A 6 -5.15 -8.03 -4.43
C LYS A 6 -3.69 -7.98 -4.01
N PHE A 7 -2.93 -7.01 -4.51
CA PHE A 7 -1.54 -6.80 -4.10
C PHE A 7 -1.43 -6.52 -2.60
N VAL A 8 -2.21 -5.57 -2.08
CA VAL A 8 -2.19 -5.22 -0.64
C VAL A 8 -2.65 -6.38 0.24
N ILE A 9 -3.60 -7.20 -0.22
CA ILE A 9 -4.07 -8.41 0.50
C ILE A 9 -2.98 -9.49 0.56
N ALA A 10 -2.23 -9.66 -0.54
CA ALA A 10 -1.16 -10.66 -0.63
C ALA A 10 0.10 -10.29 0.16
N MET A 11 0.21 -9.05 0.66
CA MET A 11 1.36 -8.62 1.45
C MET A 11 1.27 -9.11 2.89
N MET A 12 2.40 -9.63 3.37
CA MET A 12 2.58 -10.04 4.75
C MET A 12 3.03 -8.85 5.61
N PRO A 13 2.77 -8.87 6.93
CA PRO A 13 3.41 -7.95 7.85
C PRO A 13 4.94 -7.94 7.66
N GLY A 14 5.53 -6.75 7.55
CA GLY A 14 6.95 -6.56 7.23
C GLY A 14 7.22 -6.28 5.75
N ASP A 15 6.31 -6.60 4.83
CA ASP A 15 6.53 -6.32 3.41
C ASP A 15 6.48 -4.82 3.10
N GLU A 16 7.40 -4.37 2.24
CA GLU A 16 7.49 -3.00 1.78
C GLU A 16 6.67 -2.74 0.51
N MET A 17 5.97 -1.61 0.50
CA MET A 17 5.21 -1.07 -0.61
C MET A 17 5.57 0.40 -0.85
N SER A 18 5.68 0.78 -2.12
CA SER A 18 5.88 2.17 -2.53
C SER A 18 4.82 2.58 -3.55
N ALA A 19 4.61 3.88 -3.69
CA ALA A 19 3.70 4.42 -4.69
C ALA A 19 4.09 3.98 -6.11
N ASP A 20 5.39 3.95 -6.43
CA ASP A 20 5.88 3.54 -7.74
C ASP A 20 5.57 2.06 -8.03
N ARG A 21 5.69 1.17 -7.04
CA ARG A 21 5.31 -0.25 -7.17
C ARG A 21 3.79 -0.39 -7.33
N ALA A 22 3.01 0.36 -6.56
CA ALA A 22 1.55 0.39 -6.67
C ALA A 22 1.09 0.88 -8.06
N MET A 23 1.76 1.88 -8.64
CA MET A 23 1.49 2.37 -9.99
C MET A 23 1.74 1.28 -11.03
N LYS A 24 2.90 0.62 -11.00
CA LYS A 24 3.24 -0.47 -11.94
C LYS A 24 2.21 -1.59 -11.93
N ILE A 25 1.66 -1.94 -10.77
CA ILE A 25 0.69 -3.03 -10.62
C ILE A 25 -0.72 -2.59 -11.04
N SER A 26 -1.10 -1.35 -10.72
CA SER A 26 -2.48 -0.89 -10.82
C SER A 26 -2.79 -0.07 -12.07
N GLY A 27 -1.77 0.48 -12.73
CA GLY A 27 -1.91 1.47 -13.80
C GLY A 27 -2.50 2.82 -13.33
N LEU A 28 -2.62 3.04 -12.02
CA LEU A 28 -3.15 4.28 -11.47
C LEU A 28 -2.08 5.37 -11.47
N SER A 29 -2.52 6.63 -11.42
CA SER A 29 -1.63 7.76 -11.23
C SER A 29 -1.00 7.76 -9.84
N ARG A 30 0.20 8.32 -9.72
CA ARG A 30 0.94 8.44 -8.45
C ARG A 30 0.09 9.00 -7.33
N ARG A 31 -0.61 10.11 -7.58
CA ARG A 31 -1.51 10.76 -6.62
C ARG A 31 -2.60 9.84 -6.07
N ARG A 32 -3.16 8.93 -6.89
CA ARG A 32 -4.16 7.95 -6.44
C ARG A 32 -3.53 6.83 -5.61
N CYS A 33 -2.32 6.40 -5.98
CA CYS A 33 -1.56 5.43 -5.19
C CYS A 33 -1.17 6.02 -3.82
N ASP A 34 -0.65 7.25 -3.79
CA ASP A 34 -0.30 7.95 -2.55
C ASP A 34 -1.51 8.08 -1.62
N ALA A 35 -2.64 8.60 -2.12
CA ALA A 35 -3.85 8.76 -1.31
C ALA A 35 -4.36 7.43 -0.73
N MET A 36 -4.24 6.34 -1.49
CA MET A 36 -4.60 5.02 -1.00
C MET A 36 -3.63 4.51 0.07
N LEU A 37 -2.32 4.64 -0.13
CA LEU A 37 -1.30 4.22 0.83
C LEU A 37 -1.40 5.03 2.14
N ASP A 38 -1.63 6.34 2.04
CA ASP A 38 -1.93 7.20 3.19
C ASP A 38 -3.22 6.77 3.90
N SER A 39 -4.25 6.34 3.16
CA SER A 39 -5.49 5.84 3.77
C SER A 39 -5.26 4.53 4.54
N LEU A 40 -4.43 3.63 4.01
CA LEU A 40 -4.02 2.41 4.71
C LEU A 40 -3.20 2.73 5.96
N ALA A 41 -2.33 3.74 5.89
CA ALA A 41 -1.57 4.19 7.05
C ALA A 41 -2.48 4.77 8.14
N ARG A 42 -3.46 5.61 7.77
CA ARG A 42 -4.47 6.14 8.70
C ARG A 42 -5.34 5.04 9.33
N ALA A 43 -5.57 3.94 8.61
CA ALA A 43 -6.29 2.79 9.12
C ALA A 43 -5.44 1.86 10.02
N GLY A 44 -4.16 2.17 10.25
CA GLY A 44 -3.23 1.35 11.04
C GLY A 44 -2.77 0.07 10.33
N ILE A 45 -3.08 -0.07 9.05
CA ILE A 45 -2.77 -1.25 8.24
C ILE A 45 -1.32 -1.23 7.74
N ALA A 46 -0.79 -0.03 7.53
CA ALA A 46 0.59 0.21 7.12
C ALA A 46 1.22 1.33 7.96
N ILE A 47 2.55 1.40 7.98
CA ILE A 47 3.31 2.53 8.53
C ILE A 47 4.08 3.19 7.40
N ARG A 48 3.98 4.51 7.30
CA ARG A 48 4.77 5.31 6.37
C ARG A 48 6.20 5.45 6.90
N LEU A 49 7.17 5.07 6.07
CA LEU A 49 8.60 5.28 6.30
C LEU A 49 9.05 6.63 5.71
N ARG A 50 10.28 7.03 6.07
CA ARG A 50 10.97 8.10 5.34
C ARG A 50 11.19 7.64 3.88
N HIS A 51 11.02 8.56 2.92
CA HIS A 51 11.10 8.33 1.46
C HIS A 51 9.86 7.76 0.75
N ASP A 52 8.65 8.01 1.27
CA ASP A 52 7.38 7.58 0.62
C ASP A 52 7.23 6.06 0.41
N ALA A 53 8.00 5.28 1.19
CA ALA A 53 7.81 3.85 1.37
C ALA A 53 6.85 3.58 2.53
N TYR A 54 6.17 2.44 2.49
CA TYR A 54 5.23 2.01 3.52
C TYR A 54 5.51 0.55 3.87
N ILE A 55 5.50 0.21 5.15
CA ILE A 55 5.61 -1.17 5.63
C ILE A 55 4.23 -1.65 6.04
N ARG A 56 3.87 -2.86 5.62
CA ARG A 56 2.67 -3.54 6.10
C ARG A 56 2.82 -3.93 7.56
N THR A 57 1.85 -3.60 8.41
CA THR A 57 1.94 -3.89 9.86
C THR A 57 0.89 -4.86 10.36
N ALA A 58 -0.33 -4.81 9.80
CA ALA A 58 -1.42 -5.67 10.24
C ALA A 58 -1.62 -6.87 9.29
N PRO A 59 -1.86 -8.08 9.79
CA PRO A 59 -2.40 -9.16 8.96
C PRO A 59 -3.73 -8.68 8.37
N THR A 60 -3.98 -9.02 7.11
CA THR A 60 -5.21 -8.60 6.45
C THR A 60 -6.39 -9.36 7.05
N LEU A 61 -7.09 -8.76 8.01
CA LEU A 61 -8.38 -9.22 8.49
C LEU A 61 -9.44 -8.78 7.46
N PHE A 62 -9.74 -9.65 6.50
CA PHE A 62 -10.98 -9.61 5.71
C PHE A 62 -11.66 -10.97 5.80
#